data_AF-A0A948ZEN2-F1
#
_entry.id   AF-A0A948ZEN2-F1
#
_cell.length_a   1.000
_cell.length_b   1.000
_cell.length_c   1.000
_cell.angle_alpha   90.00
_cell.angle_beta   90.00
_cell.angle_gamma   90.00
#
_symmetry.space_group_name_H-M   'P 1'
#
loop_
_entity.id
_entity.type
_entity.pdbx_description
1 polymer ?
#
loop_
_entity_poly.entity_id
_entity_poly.type
_entity_poly.pdbx_seq_one_letter_code
_entity_poly.pdbx_strand_id
1 'polypeptide(L)' 'QKKTRIESNNNKTVKHDEEKIGRNDPCPCGSGKKYKKCCGQ' A
#
# COMPACT_ATOMS: atom_id res chain seq x y z
N GLN A 1 -15.81 -36.99 21.24
CA GLN A 1 -15.06 -36.31 20.16
C GLN A 1 -15.90 -35.15 19.65
N LYS A 2 -15.46 -33.89 19.79
CA LYS A 2 -15.66 -32.81 18.79
C LYS A 2 -14.97 -31.55 19.28
N LYS A 3 -14.19 -30.99 18.37
CA LYS A 3 -13.01 -30.16 18.58
C LYS A 3 -13.39 -28.71 18.94
N THR A 4 -12.53 -28.11 19.74
CA THR A 4 -12.43 -26.69 20.04
C THR A 4 -12.35 -25.84 18.76
N ARG A 5 -13.14 -24.76 18.66
CA ARG A 5 -13.01 -23.75 17.60
C ARG A 5 -12.43 -22.47 18.22
N ILE A 6 -11.11 -22.37 18.20
CA ILE A 6 -10.39 -21.13 18.52
C ILE A 6 -10.40 -20.28 17.24
N GLU A 7 -11.22 -19.23 17.19
CA GLU A 7 -11.22 -18.27 16.08
C GLU A 7 -10.24 -17.14 16.39
N SER A 8 -9.00 -17.29 15.88
CA SER A 8 -7.98 -16.25 15.98
C SER A 8 -8.12 -15.27 14.82
N ASN A 9 -8.89 -14.20 15.01
CA ASN A 9 -9.04 -13.11 14.04
C ASN A 9 -7.77 -12.24 14.01
N ASN A 10 -6.74 -12.68 13.29
CA ASN A 10 -5.49 -11.94 13.10
C ASN A 10 -5.56 -10.97 11.89
N ASN A 11 -6.57 -10.11 11.82
CA ASN A 11 -6.63 -9.02 10.83
C ASN A 11 -5.83 -7.81 11.34
N LYS A 12 -4.50 -7.94 11.45
CA LYS A 12 -3.63 -6.77 11.66
C LYS A 12 -3.35 -6.11 10.31
N THR A 13 -3.89 -4.92 10.11
CA THR A 13 -3.55 -4.08 8.95
C THR A 13 -2.10 -3.63 9.08
N VAL A 14 -1.22 -4.15 8.21
CA VAL A 14 0.18 -3.72 8.15
C VAL A 14 0.19 -2.29 7.62
N LYS A 15 0.47 -1.33 8.50
CA LYS A 15 0.77 0.05 8.09
C LYS A 15 2.16 0.01 7.44
N HIS A 16 2.23 0.32 6.16
CA HIS A 16 3.51 0.63 5.51
C HIS A 16 3.86 2.06 5.90
N ASP A 17 4.93 2.24 6.66
CA ASP A 17 5.51 3.56 7.00
C ASP A 17 6.27 4.18 5.82
N GLU A 18 6.27 3.55 4.65
CA GLU A 18 6.77 4.18 3.42
C GLU A 18 5.90 5.38 3.04
N GLU A 19 6.56 6.51 2.82
CA GLU A 19 5.96 7.69 2.21
C GLU A 19 5.43 7.31 0.83
N LYS A 20 4.12 7.05 0.76
CA LYS A 20 3.45 6.78 -0.50
C LYS A 20 3.49 8.06 -1.32
N ILE A 21 4.28 8.05 -2.39
CA ILE A 21 4.30 9.16 -3.33
C ILE A 21 2.89 9.45 -3.84
N GLY A 22 2.45 10.69 -3.68
CA GLY A 22 1.12 11.10 -4.07
C GLY A 22 0.96 11.05 -5.59
N ARG A 23 -0.23 10.69 -6.06
CA ARG A 23 -0.56 10.64 -7.50
C ARG A 23 -0.27 11.96 -8.24
N ASN A 24 -0.34 13.09 -7.55
CA ASN A 24 -0.12 14.41 -8.16
C ASN A 24 1.33 14.92 -8.03
N ASP A 25 2.17 14.27 -7.23
CA ASP A 25 3.57 14.66 -7.03
C ASP A 25 4.41 14.46 -8.30
N PRO A 26 5.54 15.17 -8.45
CA PRO A 26 6.47 14.94 -9.55
C PRO A 26 6.99 13.49 -9.55
N CYS A 27 7.14 12.90 -10.74
CA CYS A 27 7.65 11.54 -10.87
C CYS A 27 9.12 11.46 -10.44
N PRO A 28 9.51 10.50 -9.57
CA PRO A 28 10.89 10.34 -9.11
C PRO A 28 11.80 9.82 -10.23
N CYS A 29 11.22 9.39 -11.36
CA CYS A 29 11.91 9.00 -12.58
C CYS A 29 12.55 10.17 -13.36
N GLY A 30 12.38 11.42 -12.90
CA GLY A 30 12.98 12.59 -13.55
C GLY A 30 12.30 13.03 -14.85
N SER A 31 11.14 12.48 -15.19
CA SER A 31 10.43 12.80 -16.44
C SER A 31 9.76 14.18 -16.46
N GLY A 32 9.72 14.88 -15.32
CA GLY A 32 8.97 16.13 -15.14
C GLY A 32 7.45 15.97 -15.15
N LYS A 33 6.92 14.76 -15.33
CA LYS A 33 5.47 14.48 -15.30
C LYS A 33 5.01 14.19 -13.87
N LYS A 34 3.72 14.41 -13.60
CA LYS A 34 3.08 13.93 -12.35
C LYS A 34 3.14 12.40 -12.27
N TYR A 35 3.27 11.84 -11.07
CA TYR A 35 3.38 10.41 -10.83
C TYR A 35 2.25 9.63 -11.51
N LYS A 36 0.99 10.08 -11.37
CA LYS A 36 -0.20 9.47 -12.03
C LYS A 36 -0.20 9.51 -13.56
N LYS A 37 0.67 10.29 -14.19
CA LYS A 37 0.81 10.41 -15.66
C LYS A 37 2.13 9.81 -16.15
N CYS A 38 2.86 9.11 -15.27
CA CYS A 38 4.15 8.52 -15.57
C CYS A 38 4.24 7.11 -14.98
N CYS A 39 4.99 6.88 -13.90
CA CYS A 39 5.17 5.56 -13.30
C CYS A 39 3.95 5.05 -12.52
N GLY A 40 3.07 5.93 -12.06
CA GLY A 40 1.84 5.60 -11.33
C GLY A 40 0.58 5.66 -12.20
N GLN A 41 0.73 5.47 -13.51
CA GLN A 41 -0.37 5.44 -14.48
C GLN A 41 -1.37 4.32 -14.15
#